data_AF-A0A3N2MWE9-F1
#
_entry.id   AF-A0A3N2MWE9-F1
#
_cell.length_a   1.000
_cell.length_b   1.000
_cell.length_c   1.000
_cell.angle_alpha   90.00
_cell.angle_beta   90.00
_cell.angle_gamma   90.00
#
_symmetry.space_group_name_H-M   'P 1'
#
loop_
_entity.id
_entity.type
_entity.pdbx_description
1 polymer ?
#
loop_
_entity_poly.entity_id
_entity_poly.type
_entity_poly.pdbx_seq_one_letter_code
_entity_poly.pdbx_strand_id
1 'polypeptide(L)'
;MRTGCGLRTVISIIGIFEEVLGDSFGKIPCYNSVANWVRKLGLSVYEEDAPQGGKYAHIIDESIMINKEKLLVVLGVPAEHTGKPLNHDDVIVLGMHVGECFKRDDVKEANEKAAEKTGSFPEYGISDGAHNLVGGFKDAGIDHHLDISHTLGNCMKHVYGNDPEFVSLTEKLGKIRLQYHLTDKAWLLPPNMRAMARFMNLREWVTWGQKMLGCLDSLDDDTKEAYSFLLQYRDLIEELGVCVESVTYLETLCKCEGFGLRTNALCQYYIIRNLIGNASNRRACVGLRMLDYFKAQAAVLNGSKQIRNISSDIIESDFGILKSKVSPNKLYGFTPMILMLPLYPKIAVYSDAKIQNFKVRLANVKLKDIDLWAKENLSPNRVALRSKTLNKAS
;
A
#
# COMPACT_ATOMS: atom_id res chain seq x y z
N MET A 1 -3.10 -7.55 -16.54
CA MET A 1 -2.44 -7.63 -15.20
C MET A 1 -1.32 -6.61 -15.13
N ARG A 2 -0.33 -6.66 -16.03
CA ARG A 2 0.79 -5.68 -16.12
C ARG A 2 0.40 -4.26 -16.58
N THR A 3 -0.76 -4.10 -17.21
CA THR A 3 -1.24 -2.80 -17.71
C THR A 3 -2.52 -2.37 -16.98
N GLY A 4 -2.80 -1.06 -16.97
CA GLY A 4 -4.04 -0.48 -16.43
C GLY A 4 -5.32 -0.85 -17.18
N CYS A 5 -5.23 -1.55 -18.32
CA CYS A 5 -6.37 -1.89 -19.16
C CYS A 5 -7.42 -2.76 -18.44
N GLY A 6 -8.69 -2.45 -18.67
CA GLY A 6 -9.80 -3.34 -18.35
C GLY A 6 -9.86 -4.53 -19.31
N LEU A 7 -10.55 -5.62 -18.92
CA LEU A 7 -10.58 -6.85 -19.71
C LEU A 7 -11.16 -6.66 -21.13
N ARG A 8 -12.13 -5.77 -21.31
CA ARG A 8 -12.68 -5.46 -22.63
C ARG A 8 -11.64 -4.79 -23.54
N THR A 9 -10.90 -3.83 -22.99
CA THR A 9 -9.78 -3.18 -23.68
C THR A 9 -8.69 -4.17 -24.06
N VAL A 10 -8.41 -5.16 -23.19
CA VAL A 10 -7.46 -6.24 -23.52
C VAL A 10 -7.92 -7.01 -24.76
N ILE A 11 -9.22 -7.34 -24.86
CA ILE A 11 -9.76 -8.00 -26.04
C ILE A 11 -9.66 -7.11 -27.29
N SER A 12 -9.95 -5.81 -27.17
CA SER A 12 -9.78 -4.87 -28.30
C SER A 12 -8.33 -4.81 -28.79
N ILE A 13 -7.36 -4.81 -27.86
CA ILE A 13 -5.93 -4.84 -28.21
C ILE A 13 -5.56 -6.16 -28.90
N ILE A 14 -6.05 -7.29 -28.40
CA ILE A 14 -5.87 -8.61 -29.02
C ILE A 14 -6.46 -8.62 -30.45
N GLY A 15 -7.58 -7.93 -30.67
CA GLY A 15 -8.17 -7.76 -32.01
C GLY A 15 -7.26 -7.07 -33.01
N ILE A 16 -6.51 -6.05 -32.58
CA ILE A 16 -5.53 -5.38 -33.45
C ILE A 16 -4.43 -6.37 -33.89
N PHE A 17 -4.02 -7.30 -33.02
CA PHE A 17 -3.06 -8.34 -33.41
C PHE A 17 -3.66 -9.36 -34.38
N GLU A 18 -4.94 -9.73 -34.23
CA GLU A 18 -5.66 -10.57 -35.21
C GLU A 18 -5.69 -9.90 -36.58
N GLU A 19 -5.99 -8.60 -36.66
CA GLU A 19 -6.03 -7.85 -37.93
C GLU A 19 -4.67 -7.89 -38.67
N VAL A 20 -3.56 -7.87 -37.93
CA VAL A 20 -2.20 -7.90 -38.49
C VAL A 20 -1.74 -9.31 -38.83
N LEU A 21 -2.07 -10.30 -38.01
CA LEU A 21 -1.59 -11.69 -38.13
C LEU A 21 -2.53 -12.60 -38.93
N GLY A 22 -3.75 -12.13 -39.22
CA GLY A 22 -4.77 -12.83 -39.99
C GLY A 22 -5.14 -14.19 -39.40
N ASP A 23 -5.44 -15.15 -40.28
CA ASP A 23 -5.93 -16.49 -39.91
C ASP A 23 -4.99 -17.27 -38.98
N SER A 24 -3.69 -16.93 -38.95
CA SER A 24 -2.68 -17.57 -38.10
C SER A 24 -2.85 -17.26 -36.61
N PHE A 25 -3.59 -16.21 -36.27
CA PHE A 25 -3.80 -15.77 -34.88
C PHE A 25 -4.78 -16.66 -34.11
N GLY A 26 -5.74 -17.26 -34.83
CA GLY A 26 -6.85 -18.01 -34.23
C GLY A 26 -7.93 -17.12 -33.63
N LYS A 27 -8.89 -17.74 -32.92
CA LYS A 27 -10.10 -17.06 -32.42
C LYS A 27 -9.80 -16.17 -31.22
N ILE A 28 -10.29 -14.93 -31.28
CA ILE A 28 -10.24 -14.01 -30.14
C ILE A 28 -11.13 -14.51 -28.98
N PRO A 29 -10.60 -14.58 -27.75
CA PRO A 29 -11.41 -14.92 -26.58
C PRO A 29 -12.34 -13.76 -26.20
N CYS A 30 -13.49 -14.06 -25.60
CA CYS A 30 -14.30 -13.02 -24.98
C CYS A 30 -13.71 -12.59 -23.62
N TYR A 31 -14.11 -11.41 -23.11
CA TYR A 31 -13.60 -10.88 -21.85
C TYR A 31 -13.86 -11.82 -20.65
N ASN A 32 -14.96 -12.60 -20.68
CA ASN A 32 -15.28 -13.59 -19.65
C ASN A 32 -14.28 -14.76 -19.66
N SER A 33 -13.80 -15.19 -20.83
CA SER A 33 -12.77 -16.23 -20.93
C SER A 33 -11.48 -15.79 -20.26
N VAL A 34 -11.04 -14.55 -20.50
CA VAL A 34 -9.85 -13.97 -19.85
C VAL A 34 -10.07 -13.83 -18.34
N ALA A 35 -11.25 -13.36 -17.90
CA ALA A 35 -11.60 -13.30 -16.49
C ALA A 35 -11.55 -14.69 -15.82
N ASN A 36 -12.02 -15.73 -16.50
CA ASN A 36 -11.94 -17.11 -16.03
C ASN A 36 -10.49 -17.57 -15.89
N TRP A 37 -9.64 -17.26 -16.87
CA TRP A 37 -8.23 -17.64 -16.79
C TRP A 37 -7.52 -16.99 -15.61
N VAL A 38 -7.73 -15.68 -15.40
CA VAL A 38 -7.14 -14.95 -14.25
C VAL A 38 -7.59 -15.59 -12.93
N ARG A 39 -8.89 -15.87 -12.77
CA ARG A 39 -9.41 -16.48 -11.53
C ARG A 39 -8.87 -17.90 -11.30
N LYS A 40 -8.83 -18.71 -12.36
CA LYS A 40 -8.34 -20.10 -12.28
C LYS A 40 -6.86 -20.16 -11.92
N LEU A 41 -6.05 -19.34 -12.59
CA LEU A 41 -4.62 -19.24 -12.31
C LEU A 41 -4.39 -18.66 -10.91
N GLY A 42 -5.14 -17.63 -10.54
CA GLY A 42 -5.05 -17.03 -9.21
C GLY A 42 -5.40 -17.99 -8.09
N LEU A 43 -6.44 -18.82 -8.25
CA LEU A 43 -6.79 -19.85 -7.28
C LEU A 43 -5.70 -20.93 -7.19
N SER A 44 -5.22 -21.43 -8.32
CA SER A 44 -4.13 -22.42 -8.36
C SER A 44 -2.88 -21.89 -7.65
N VAL A 45 -2.45 -20.65 -7.94
CA VAL A 45 -1.31 -20.03 -7.26
C VAL A 45 -1.58 -19.84 -5.76
N TYR A 46 -2.79 -19.40 -5.40
CA TYR A 46 -3.15 -19.20 -4.01
C TYR A 46 -3.13 -20.51 -3.20
N GLU A 47 -3.54 -21.63 -3.77
CA GLU A 47 -3.61 -22.92 -3.08
C GLU A 47 -2.28 -23.69 -3.12
N GLU A 48 -1.54 -23.62 -4.22
CA GLU A 48 -0.40 -24.50 -4.49
C GLU A 48 0.97 -23.86 -4.18
N ASP A 49 1.10 -22.53 -4.26
CA ASP A 49 2.40 -21.84 -4.22
C ASP A 49 2.78 -21.32 -2.82
N ALA A 50 2.08 -21.76 -1.76
CA ALA A 50 2.48 -21.43 -0.40
C ALA A 50 3.87 -22.05 -0.12
N PRO A 51 4.86 -21.26 0.34
CA PRO A 51 6.21 -21.75 0.56
C PRO A 51 6.18 -22.83 1.64
N GLN A 52 6.83 -23.96 1.35
CA GLN A 52 7.00 -25.06 2.29
C GLN A 52 8.44 -25.06 2.79
N GLY A 53 8.61 -24.74 4.08
CA GLY A 53 9.93 -24.60 4.69
C GLY A 53 10.64 -23.28 4.34
N GLY A 54 11.54 -22.86 5.22
CA GLY A 54 12.25 -21.59 5.13
C GLY A 54 11.72 -20.52 6.09
N LYS A 55 12.57 -19.54 6.40
CA LYS A 55 12.24 -18.45 7.31
C LYS A 55 11.51 -17.33 6.57
N TYR A 56 10.35 -16.94 7.07
CA TYR A 56 9.53 -15.91 6.45
C TYR A 56 8.90 -15.00 7.51
N ALA A 57 8.40 -13.86 7.08
CA ALA A 57 7.69 -12.89 7.91
C ALA A 57 6.30 -12.61 7.33
N HIS A 58 5.37 -12.22 8.21
CA HIS A 58 4.06 -11.76 7.79
C HIS A 58 4.05 -10.24 7.58
N ILE A 59 3.38 -9.79 6.53
CA ILE A 59 2.92 -8.40 6.40
C ILE A 59 1.40 -8.44 6.36
N ILE A 60 0.75 -7.77 7.31
CA ILE A 60 -0.71 -7.78 7.43
C ILE A 60 -1.24 -6.35 7.43
N ASP A 61 -2.23 -6.10 6.59
CA ASP A 61 -2.94 -4.84 6.57
C ASP A 61 -4.38 -5.02 6.06
N GLU A 62 -5.24 -4.06 6.41
CA GLU A 62 -6.61 -3.97 5.93
C GLU A 62 -6.75 -2.83 4.91
N SER A 63 -7.31 -3.11 3.74
CA SER A 63 -7.55 -2.05 2.76
C SER A 63 -8.71 -2.38 1.84
N ILE A 64 -9.06 -1.37 1.04
CA ILE A 64 -10.16 -1.37 0.07
C ILE A 64 -11.52 -1.49 0.77
N MET A 65 -12.20 -0.36 0.89
CA MET A 65 -13.58 -0.34 1.37
C MET A 65 -14.54 -0.42 0.18
N ILE A 66 -15.23 -1.54 0.02
CA ILE A 66 -16.33 -1.69 -0.94
C ILE A 66 -17.61 -1.91 -0.15
N ASN A 67 -18.52 -0.95 -0.23
CA ASN A 67 -19.69 -0.87 0.65
C ASN A 67 -19.28 -0.77 2.13
N LYS A 68 -19.63 -1.78 2.94
CA LYS A 68 -19.30 -1.89 4.36
C LYS A 68 -18.16 -2.88 4.62
N GLU A 69 -17.54 -3.42 3.58
CA GLU A 69 -16.58 -4.51 3.69
C GLU A 69 -15.16 -4.01 3.43
N LYS A 70 -14.21 -4.62 4.11
CA LYS A 70 -12.77 -4.48 3.94
C LYS A 70 -12.16 -5.81 3.51
N LEU A 71 -10.97 -5.75 2.93
CA LEU A 71 -10.13 -6.91 2.65
C LEU A 71 -8.91 -6.87 3.60
N LEU A 72 -8.79 -7.87 4.46
CA LEU A 72 -7.58 -8.15 5.25
C LEU A 72 -6.71 -9.09 4.42
N VAL A 73 -5.47 -8.68 4.16
CA VAL A 73 -4.50 -9.48 3.40
C VAL A 73 -3.35 -9.86 4.31
N VAL A 74 -2.93 -11.13 4.23
CA VAL A 74 -1.72 -11.64 4.86
C VAL A 74 -0.74 -12.00 3.76
N LEU A 75 0.38 -11.29 3.72
CA LEU A 75 1.49 -11.57 2.82
C LEU A 75 2.59 -12.32 3.58
N GLY A 76 3.21 -13.29 2.92
CA GLY A 76 4.48 -13.90 3.30
C GLY A 76 5.61 -13.28 2.49
N VAL A 77 6.69 -12.91 3.16
CA VAL A 77 7.93 -12.38 2.56
C VAL A 77 9.16 -13.03 3.21
N PRO A 78 10.35 -13.01 2.60
CA PRO A 78 11.58 -13.48 3.24
C PRO A 78 11.81 -12.81 4.60
N ALA A 79 12.12 -13.59 5.64
CA ALA A 79 12.38 -13.04 6.98
C ALA A 79 13.68 -12.24 7.04
N GLU A 80 14.70 -12.72 6.32
CA GLU A 80 15.99 -12.03 6.21
C GLU A 80 15.91 -11.00 5.10
N HIS A 81 16.33 -9.77 5.40
CA HIS A 81 16.42 -8.71 4.41
C HIS A 81 17.53 -9.03 3.38
N THR A 82 17.25 -8.80 2.10
CA THR A 82 18.10 -9.23 0.98
C THR A 82 19.02 -8.12 0.43
N GLY A 83 19.15 -7.00 1.14
CA GLY A 83 19.92 -5.82 0.70
C GLY A 83 19.22 -4.98 -0.37
N LYS A 84 17.91 -5.19 -0.56
CA LYS A 84 17.04 -4.39 -1.42
C LYS A 84 15.63 -4.27 -0.82
N PRO A 85 14.86 -3.22 -1.15
CA PRO A 85 13.45 -3.16 -0.80
C PRO A 85 12.68 -4.35 -1.36
N LEU A 86 11.65 -4.78 -0.63
CA LEU A 86 10.72 -5.81 -1.10
C LEU A 86 10.07 -5.38 -2.42
N ASN A 87 10.01 -6.31 -3.36
CA ASN A 87 9.30 -6.17 -4.62
C ASN A 87 8.21 -7.27 -4.73
N HIS A 88 7.38 -7.20 -5.76
CA HIS A 88 6.26 -8.14 -5.89
C HIS A 88 6.72 -9.59 -6.05
N ASP A 89 7.91 -9.86 -6.58
CA ASP A 89 8.40 -11.23 -6.78
C ASP A 89 8.82 -11.87 -5.44
N ASP A 90 9.09 -11.06 -4.41
CA ASP A 90 9.37 -11.51 -3.05
C ASP A 90 8.09 -11.86 -2.25
N VAL A 91 6.90 -11.58 -2.80
CA VAL A 91 5.62 -11.65 -2.08
C VAL A 91 4.83 -12.91 -2.44
N ILE A 92 4.24 -13.52 -1.41
CA ILE A 92 3.26 -14.60 -1.54
C ILE A 92 2.01 -14.23 -0.74
N VAL A 93 0.84 -14.30 -1.35
CA VAL A 93 -0.43 -14.06 -0.64
C VAL A 93 -0.83 -15.32 0.13
N LEU A 94 -0.73 -15.27 1.45
CA LEU A 94 -1.04 -16.39 2.34
C LEU A 94 -2.50 -16.40 2.77
N GLY A 95 -3.09 -15.21 2.98
CA GLY A 95 -4.48 -15.05 3.43
C GLY A 95 -5.17 -13.88 2.74
N MET A 96 -6.45 -14.06 2.42
CA MET A 96 -7.36 -13.02 1.95
C MET A 96 -8.70 -13.20 2.66
N HIS A 97 -9.08 -12.23 3.50
CA HIS A 97 -10.29 -12.31 4.30
C HIS A 97 -11.16 -11.09 4.02
N VAL A 98 -12.43 -11.31 3.70
CA VAL A 98 -13.42 -10.25 3.48
C VAL A 98 -14.35 -10.18 4.69
N GLY A 99 -14.53 -8.98 5.24
CA GLY A 99 -15.36 -8.76 6.41
C GLY A 99 -15.72 -7.30 6.62
N GLU A 100 -16.74 -7.01 7.43
CA GLU A 100 -17.13 -5.61 7.71
C GLU A 100 -16.16 -4.90 8.65
N CYS A 101 -15.59 -5.65 9.59
CA CYS A 101 -14.64 -5.16 10.58
C CYS A 101 -13.74 -6.33 11.01
N PHE A 102 -12.45 -6.06 11.20
CA PHE A 102 -11.49 -7.04 11.72
C PHE A 102 -11.07 -6.62 13.12
N LYS A 103 -11.40 -7.46 14.10
CA LYS A 103 -10.96 -7.36 15.49
C LYS A 103 -9.63 -8.08 15.67
N ARG A 104 -9.09 -8.00 16.89
CA ARG A 104 -7.84 -8.67 17.27
C ARG A 104 -7.89 -10.18 17.01
N ASP A 105 -8.99 -10.82 17.40
CA ASP A 105 -9.19 -12.27 17.20
C ASP A 105 -9.19 -12.64 15.72
N ASP A 106 -9.79 -11.82 14.85
CA ASP A 106 -9.81 -12.07 13.40
C ASP A 106 -8.38 -12.00 12.80
N VAL A 107 -7.55 -11.06 13.30
CA VAL A 107 -6.15 -10.92 12.87
C VAL A 107 -5.30 -12.08 13.39
N LYS A 108 -5.53 -12.52 14.62
CA LYS A 108 -4.88 -13.71 15.17
C LYS A 108 -5.21 -14.95 14.34
N GLU A 109 -6.49 -15.18 14.07
CA GLU A 109 -6.95 -16.31 13.25
C GLU A 109 -6.35 -16.25 11.83
N ALA A 110 -6.25 -15.06 11.24
CA ALA A 110 -5.60 -14.87 9.94
C ALA A 110 -4.11 -15.25 9.96
N ASN A 111 -3.39 -14.93 11.04
CA ASN A 111 -2.00 -15.37 11.23
C ASN A 111 -1.89 -16.90 11.37
N GLU A 112 -2.76 -17.50 12.18
CA GLU A 112 -2.76 -18.95 12.44
C GLU A 112 -3.05 -19.74 11.15
N LYS A 113 -4.08 -19.35 10.40
CA LYS A 113 -4.40 -19.96 9.09
C LYS A 113 -3.27 -19.80 8.08
N ALA A 114 -2.61 -18.64 8.06
CA ALA A 114 -1.45 -18.42 7.18
C ALA A 114 -0.27 -19.32 7.58
N ALA A 115 -0.04 -19.54 8.88
CA ALA A 115 1.00 -20.43 9.40
C ALA A 115 0.69 -21.92 9.14
N GLU A 116 -0.58 -22.33 9.25
CA GLU A 116 -1.03 -23.67 8.88
C GLU A 116 -0.77 -23.96 7.40
N LYS A 117 -1.00 -22.97 6.53
CA LYS A 117 -0.80 -23.06 5.09
C LYS A 117 0.67 -23.22 4.69
N THR A 118 1.59 -22.57 5.39
CA THR A 118 3.05 -22.66 5.17
C THR A 118 3.71 -23.79 5.96
N GLY A 119 2.99 -24.40 6.90
CA GLY A 119 3.49 -25.45 7.79
C GLY A 119 4.43 -24.97 8.90
N SER A 120 4.55 -23.66 9.12
CA SER A 120 5.40 -23.08 10.19
C SER A 120 4.91 -21.68 10.59
N PHE A 121 5.28 -21.19 11.77
CA PHE A 121 4.99 -19.81 12.18
C PHE A 121 6.01 -18.84 11.56
N PRO A 122 5.62 -17.59 11.26
CA PRO A 122 6.56 -16.57 10.80
C PRO A 122 7.56 -16.20 11.90
N GLU A 123 8.76 -15.76 11.52
CA GLU A 123 9.77 -15.30 12.48
C GLU A 123 9.37 -13.98 13.16
N TYR A 124 8.57 -13.17 12.47
CA TYR A 124 8.00 -11.91 12.95
C TYR A 124 6.89 -11.42 11.99
N GLY A 125 6.18 -10.37 12.39
CA GLY A 125 5.16 -9.69 11.62
C GLY A 125 5.43 -8.20 11.43
N ILE A 126 4.82 -7.61 10.41
CA ILE A 126 4.83 -6.17 10.10
C ILE A 126 3.39 -5.70 9.86
N SER A 127 3.00 -4.59 10.47
CA SER A 127 1.77 -3.87 10.12
C SER A 127 1.87 -2.40 10.54
N ASP A 128 0.84 -1.62 10.21
CA ASP A 128 0.66 -0.32 10.85
C ASP A 128 0.33 -0.46 12.35
N GLY A 129 0.22 0.69 13.03
CA GLY A 129 -0.06 0.79 14.47
C GLY A 129 -1.53 0.62 14.86
N ALA A 130 -2.41 0.13 14.00
CA ALA A 130 -3.81 -0.09 14.33
C ALA A 130 -3.95 -1.10 15.49
N HIS A 131 -4.82 -0.76 16.45
CA HIS A 131 -4.95 -1.49 17.71
C HIS A 131 -5.40 -2.95 17.56
N ASN A 132 -6.15 -3.25 16.50
CA ASN A 132 -6.53 -4.61 16.11
C ASN A 132 -5.35 -5.39 15.54
N LEU A 133 -4.51 -4.79 14.69
CA LEU A 133 -3.35 -5.44 14.09
C LEU A 133 -2.25 -5.72 15.14
N VAL A 134 -1.86 -4.70 15.90
CA VAL A 134 -0.88 -4.82 17.00
C VAL A 134 -1.35 -5.86 18.03
N GLY A 135 -2.63 -5.81 18.41
CA GLY A 135 -3.22 -6.77 19.34
C GLY A 135 -3.23 -8.19 18.77
N GLY A 136 -3.60 -8.36 17.50
CA GLY A 136 -3.65 -9.66 16.83
C GLY A 136 -2.29 -10.36 16.76
N PHE A 137 -1.21 -9.63 16.43
CA PHE A 137 0.14 -10.21 16.48
C PHE A 137 0.55 -10.62 17.89
N LYS A 138 0.27 -9.77 18.88
CA LYS A 138 0.54 -10.08 20.28
C LYS A 138 -0.22 -11.33 20.74
N ASP A 139 -1.50 -11.43 20.42
CA ASP A 139 -2.36 -12.55 20.82
C ASP A 139 -2.01 -13.85 20.07
N ALA A 140 -1.36 -13.74 18.90
CA ALA A 140 -0.76 -14.84 18.15
C ALA A 140 0.65 -15.24 18.65
N GLY A 141 1.24 -14.47 19.57
CA GLY A 141 2.60 -14.73 20.08
C GLY A 141 3.71 -14.48 19.04
N ILE A 142 3.47 -13.60 18.07
CA ILE A 142 4.41 -13.27 16.99
C ILE A 142 5.08 -11.92 17.30
N ASP A 143 6.41 -11.88 17.24
CA ASP A 143 7.18 -10.64 17.33
C ASP A 143 6.72 -9.64 16.25
N HIS A 144 6.51 -8.38 16.62
CA HIS A 144 5.87 -7.41 15.73
C HIS A 144 6.71 -6.15 15.53
N HIS A 145 6.95 -5.82 14.27
CA HIS A 145 7.50 -4.54 13.85
C HIS A 145 6.40 -3.61 13.35
N LEU A 146 6.44 -2.36 13.82
CA LEU A 146 5.55 -1.31 13.31
C LEU A 146 6.11 -0.76 12.00
N ASP A 147 5.25 -0.63 10.99
CA ASP A 147 5.60 -0.09 9.69
C ASP A 147 6.26 1.30 9.83
N ILE A 148 7.44 1.43 9.21
CA ILE A 148 8.24 2.65 9.30
C ILE A 148 7.52 3.85 8.67
N SER A 149 6.92 3.69 7.48
CA SER A 149 6.33 4.80 6.73
C SER A 149 5.15 5.41 7.51
N HIS A 150 4.22 4.55 7.96
CA HIS A 150 3.08 4.93 8.80
C HIS A 150 3.53 5.52 10.13
N THR A 151 4.53 4.94 10.79
CA THR A 151 4.93 5.40 12.13
C THR A 151 5.64 6.75 12.08
N LEU A 152 6.53 6.97 11.11
CA LEU A 152 7.20 8.27 10.92
C LEU A 152 6.20 9.34 10.49
N GLY A 153 5.25 9.02 9.62
CA GLY A 153 4.13 9.90 9.29
C GLY A 153 3.28 10.25 10.51
N ASN A 154 3.04 9.30 11.42
CA ASN A 154 2.31 9.54 12.66
C ASN A 154 3.09 10.42 13.64
N CYS A 155 4.43 10.32 13.69
CA CYS A 155 5.27 11.23 14.48
C CYS A 155 5.06 12.69 14.04
N MET A 156 5.03 12.94 12.73
CA MET A 156 4.72 14.25 12.15
C MET A 156 3.31 14.71 12.51
N LYS A 157 2.31 13.83 12.33
CA LYS A 157 0.91 14.11 12.66
C LYS A 157 0.72 14.49 14.13
N HIS A 158 1.40 13.81 15.06
CA HIS A 158 1.27 14.10 16.47
C HIS A 158 1.82 15.46 16.88
N VAL A 159 2.85 15.96 16.18
CA VAL A 159 3.46 17.26 16.48
C VAL A 159 2.75 18.39 15.73
N TYR A 160 2.55 18.24 14.43
CA TYR A 160 2.02 19.32 13.57
C TYR A 160 0.51 19.28 13.37
N GLY A 161 -0.16 18.15 13.63
CA GLY A 161 -1.57 17.97 13.28
C GLY A 161 -2.53 18.98 13.92
N ASN A 162 -2.19 19.49 15.09
CA ASN A 162 -2.95 20.52 15.81
C ASN A 162 -2.15 21.82 15.98
N ASP A 163 -1.00 21.94 15.32
CA ASP A 163 -0.18 23.15 15.38
C ASP A 163 -0.91 24.30 14.65
N PRO A 164 -1.15 25.47 15.28
CA PRO A 164 -1.95 26.53 14.69
C PRO A 164 -1.40 27.08 13.37
N GLU A 165 -0.08 27.15 13.23
CA GLU A 165 0.59 27.65 12.02
C GLU A 165 0.43 26.65 10.87
N PHE A 166 0.62 25.36 11.16
CA PHE A 166 0.39 24.27 10.21
C PHE A 166 -1.07 24.17 9.76
N VAL A 167 -2.02 24.26 10.69
CA VAL A 167 -3.46 24.25 10.37
C VAL A 167 -3.80 25.44 9.48
N SER A 168 -3.33 26.64 9.84
CA SER A 168 -3.53 27.87 9.06
C SER A 168 -2.99 27.75 7.63
N LEU A 169 -1.75 27.25 7.46
CA LEU A 169 -1.15 27.03 6.14
C LEU A 169 -1.96 26.04 5.31
N THR A 170 -2.29 24.88 5.88
CA THR A 170 -3.00 23.81 5.15
C THR A 170 -4.43 24.22 4.77
N GLU A 171 -5.13 24.99 5.59
CA GLU A 171 -6.42 25.57 5.22
C GLU A 171 -6.29 26.59 4.08
N LYS A 172 -5.27 27.45 4.13
CA LYS A 172 -5.01 28.45 3.09
C LYS A 172 -4.69 27.81 1.75
N LEU A 173 -3.83 26.79 1.74
CA LEU A 173 -3.52 25.99 0.55
C LEU A 173 -4.76 25.30 -0.02
N GLY A 174 -5.65 24.76 0.84
CA GLY A 174 -6.91 24.18 0.41
C GLY A 174 -7.85 25.19 -0.26
N LYS A 175 -7.98 26.39 0.32
CA LYS A 175 -8.78 27.49 -0.26
C LYS A 175 -8.22 27.97 -1.60
N ILE A 176 -6.91 28.19 -1.68
CA ILE A 176 -6.21 28.62 -2.90
C ILE A 176 -6.41 27.62 -4.03
N ARG A 177 -6.31 26.33 -3.73
CA ARG A 177 -6.51 25.29 -4.74
C ARG A 177 -7.91 25.35 -5.36
N LEU A 178 -8.94 25.59 -4.55
CA LEU A 178 -10.32 25.73 -5.02
C LEU A 178 -10.52 27.03 -5.80
N GLN A 179 -9.89 28.12 -5.35
CA GLN A 179 -10.01 29.44 -5.96
C GLN A 179 -9.35 29.52 -7.34
N TYR A 180 -8.17 28.91 -7.52
CA TYR A 180 -7.37 29.04 -8.76
C TYR A 180 -7.59 27.90 -9.76
N HIS A 181 -8.37 26.88 -9.41
CA HIS A 181 -8.56 25.68 -10.24
C HIS A 181 -9.10 25.97 -11.66
N LEU A 182 -9.92 27.01 -11.81
CA LEU A 182 -10.55 27.41 -13.08
C LEU A 182 -10.03 28.76 -13.60
N THR A 183 -8.85 29.19 -13.15
CA THR A 183 -8.24 30.45 -13.57
C THR A 183 -6.94 30.22 -14.33
N ASP A 184 -6.36 31.30 -14.85
CA ASP A 184 -5.02 31.35 -15.45
C ASP A 184 -3.88 30.90 -14.51
N LYS A 185 -4.14 30.82 -13.20
CA LYS A 185 -3.19 30.36 -12.17
C LYS A 185 -3.22 28.84 -11.94
N ALA A 186 -4.08 28.11 -12.65
CA ALA A 186 -4.28 26.67 -12.45
C ALA A 186 -2.99 25.83 -12.65
N TRP A 187 -2.03 26.30 -13.45
CA TRP A 187 -0.77 25.60 -13.70
C TRP A 187 0.21 25.63 -12.51
N LEU A 188 0.00 26.52 -11.53
CA LEU A 188 0.79 26.64 -10.29
C LEU A 188 0.03 26.15 -9.04
N LEU A 189 -1.03 25.37 -9.20
CA LEU A 189 -1.81 24.89 -8.05
C LEU A 189 -0.96 24.08 -7.07
N PRO A 190 -1.19 24.22 -5.76
CA PRO A 190 -0.62 23.31 -4.79
C PRO A 190 -1.15 21.88 -5.02
N PRO A 191 -0.34 20.84 -4.71
CA PRO A 191 -0.76 19.44 -4.79
C PRO A 191 -2.04 19.18 -3.97
N ASN A 192 -2.79 18.14 -4.37
CA ASN A 192 -4.03 17.80 -3.69
C ASN A 192 -3.77 17.18 -2.31
N MET A 193 -4.00 17.96 -1.25
CA MET A 193 -3.94 17.50 0.14
C MET A 193 -5.21 16.73 0.51
N ARG A 194 -5.24 15.41 0.23
CA ARG A 194 -6.34 14.54 0.70
C ARG A 194 -6.41 14.60 2.23
N ALA A 195 -7.57 15.00 2.79
CA ALA A 195 -7.74 15.29 4.23
C ALA A 195 -7.26 14.17 5.19
N MET A 196 -7.46 12.90 4.81
CA MET A 196 -7.07 11.71 5.58
C MET A 196 -5.60 11.29 5.39
N ALA A 197 -4.93 11.75 4.33
CA ALA A 197 -3.59 11.33 3.92
C ALA A 197 -2.59 12.50 3.87
N ARG A 198 -2.92 13.66 4.45
CA ARG A 198 -2.12 14.88 4.35
C ARG A 198 -0.68 14.74 4.88
N PHE A 199 -0.44 13.80 5.80
CA PHE A 199 0.89 13.45 6.31
C PHE A 199 1.61 12.40 5.46
N MET A 200 0.86 11.54 4.75
CA MET A 200 1.43 10.60 3.75
C MET A 200 1.86 11.34 2.47
N ASN A 201 1.13 12.40 2.10
CA ASN A 201 1.46 13.26 0.95
C ASN A 201 2.19 14.55 1.36
N LEU A 202 2.73 14.61 2.59
CA LEU A 202 3.39 15.80 3.13
C LEU A 202 4.53 16.27 2.21
N ARG A 203 5.29 15.30 1.69
CA ARG A 203 6.43 15.54 0.80
C ARG A 203 6.07 16.35 -0.44
N GLU A 204 4.98 16.01 -1.10
CA GLU A 204 4.61 16.63 -2.38
C GLU A 204 4.35 18.13 -2.22
N TRP A 205 3.53 18.51 -1.23
CA TRP A 205 3.17 19.92 -1.08
C TRP A 205 4.23 20.74 -0.35
N VAL A 206 5.03 20.15 0.54
CA VAL A 206 6.19 20.83 1.14
C VAL A 206 7.24 21.13 0.06
N THR A 207 7.54 20.15 -0.80
CA THR A 207 8.44 20.35 -1.94
C THR A 207 7.92 21.42 -2.89
N TRP A 208 6.61 21.42 -3.17
CA TRP A 208 5.97 22.49 -3.93
C TRP A 208 6.13 23.85 -3.25
N GLY A 209 5.91 23.93 -1.93
CA GLY A 209 6.05 25.17 -1.16
C GLY A 209 7.46 25.74 -1.20
N GLN A 210 8.48 24.91 -1.01
CA GLN A 210 9.89 25.31 -1.13
C GLN A 210 10.22 25.81 -2.54
N LYS A 211 9.76 25.10 -3.57
CA LYS A 211 9.96 25.51 -4.98
C LYS A 211 9.27 26.83 -5.29
N MET A 212 8.03 27.02 -4.82
CA MET A 212 7.28 28.27 -4.97
C MET A 212 7.99 29.43 -4.28
N LEU A 213 8.47 29.25 -3.04
CA LEU A 213 9.25 30.26 -2.34
C LEU A 213 10.54 30.63 -3.09
N GLY A 214 11.17 29.67 -3.75
CA GLY A 214 12.39 29.87 -4.53
C GLY A 214 12.18 30.58 -5.87
N CYS A 215 11.00 30.46 -6.50
CA CYS A 215 10.69 31.11 -7.77
C CYS A 215 9.76 32.33 -7.66
N LEU A 216 9.26 32.67 -6.47
CA LEU A 216 8.25 33.70 -6.26
C LEU A 216 8.62 35.06 -6.88
N ASP A 217 9.89 35.47 -6.77
CA ASP A 217 10.36 36.75 -7.32
C ASP A 217 10.51 36.77 -8.85
N SER A 218 10.46 35.59 -9.50
CA SER A 218 10.55 35.47 -10.96
C SER A 218 9.18 35.42 -11.66
N LEU A 219 8.08 35.41 -10.89
CA LEU A 219 6.72 35.40 -11.42
C LEU A 219 6.28 36.82 -11.80
N ASP A 220 5.28 36.92 -12.68
CA ASP A 220 4.62 38.20 -12.97
C ASP A 220 3.91 38.74 -11.72
N ASP A 221 3.65 40.05 -11.68
CA ASP A 221 3.15 40.75 -10.48
C ASP A 221 1.83 40.15 -9.95
N ASP A 222 0.89 39.79 -10.83
CA ASP A 222 -0.41 39.23 -10.44
C ASP A 222 -0.27 37.82 -9.85
N THR A 223 0.55 36.96 -10.47
CA THR A 223 0.86 35.64 -9.91
C THR A 223 1.66 35.77 -8.61
N LYS A 224 2.63 36.68 -8.54
CA LYS A 224 3.43 36.91 -7.35
C LYS A 224 2.56 37.35 -6.17
N GLU A 225 1.64 38.29 -6.38
CA GLU A 225 0.70 38.73 -5.35
C GLU A 225 -0.17 37.57 -4.87
N ALA A 226 -0.69 36.75 -5.79
CA ALA A 226 -1.53 35.59 -5.46
C ALA A 226 -0.83 34.58 -4.53
N TYR A 227 0.48 34.37 -4.69
CA TYR A 227 1.26 33.40 -3.90
C TYR A 227 2.10 34.01 -2.77
N SER A 228 2.07 35.33 -2.59
CA SER A 228 2.87 36.04 -1.57
C SER A 228 2.54 35.64 -0.13
N PHE A 229 1.35 35.06 0.12
CA PHE A 229 1.01 34.50 1.42
C PHE A 229 2.02 33.45 1.91
N LEU A 230 2.72 32.74 1.01
CA LEU A 230 3.72 31.73 1.37
C LEU A 230 4.88 32.32 2.18
N LEU A 231 5.20 33.61 1.98
CA LEU A 231 6.25 34.29 2.73
C LEU A 231 5.98 34.30 4.24
N GLN A 232 4.70 34.33 4.64
CA GLN A 232 4.29 34.26 6.05
C GLN A 232 4.57 32.90 6.70
N TYR A 233 4.72 31.86 5.88
CA TYR A 233 4.93 30.47 6.32
C TYR A 233 6.30 29.93 5.91
N ARG A 234 7.23 30.81 5.50
CA ARG A 234 8.57 30.41 5.01
C ARG A 234 9.28 29.50 6.01
N ASP A 235 9.39 29.94 7.26
CA ASP A 235 10.11 29.20 8.31
C ASP A 235 9.47 27.83 8.57
N LEU A 236 8.14 27.76 8.60
CA LEU A 236 7.42 26.50 8.74
C LEU A 236 7.65 25.57 7.53
N ILE A 237 7.60 26.09 6.30
CA ILE A 237 7.82 25.30 5.08
C ILE A 237 9.25 24.75 5.05
N GLU A 238 10.25 25.56 5.41
CA GLU A 238 11.65 25.14 5.52
C GLU A 238 11.83 24.09 6.63
N GLU A 239 11.23 24.30 7.80
CA GLU A 239 11.23 23.33 8.91
C GLU A 239 10.60 21.98 8.52
N LEU A 240 9.44 22.01 7.86
CA LEU A 240 8.78 20.81 7.34
C LEU A 240 9.61 20.14 6.26
N GLY A 241 10.34 20.91 5.45
CA GLY A 241 11.29 20.41 4.46
C GLY A 241 12.34 19.50 5.09
N VAL A 242 12.99 19.98 6.16
CA VAL A 242 13.97 19.19 6.92
C VAL A 242 13.35 17.91 7.49
N CYS A 243 12.11 17.99 7.99
CA CYS A 243 11.40 16.82 8.50
C CYS A 243 11.13 15.79 7.40
N VAL A 244 10.60 16.21 6.26
CA VAL A 244 10.28 15.35 5.11
C VAL A 244 11.53 14.68 4.53
N GLU A 245 12.62 15.43 4.38
CA GLU A 245 13.91 14.90 3.93
C GLU A 245 14.43 13.84 4.90
N SER A 246 14.29 14.09 6.21
CA SER A 246 14.69 13.14 7.24
C SER A 246 13.88 11.86 7.22
N VAL A 247 12.54 11.94 7.09
CA VAL A 247 11.67 10.76 6.92
C VAL A 247 12.09 9.98 5.69
N THR A 248 12.28 10.65 4.55
CA THR A 248 12.69 10.03 3.29
C THR A 248 14.03 9.30 3.44
N TYR A 249 15.01 9.92 4.10
CA TYR A 249 16.31 9.30 4.36
C TYR A 249 16.18 8.05 5.23
N LEU A 250 15.46 8.14 6.35
CA LEU A 250 15.30 7.04 7.31
C LEU A 250 14.57 5.85 6.69
N GLU A 251 13.49 6.11 5.94
CA GLU A 251 12.78 5.08 5.18
C GLU A 251 13.69 4.42 4.15
N THR A 252 14.40 5.22 3.34
CA THR A 252 15.29 4.71 2.31
C THR A 252 16.38 3.84 2.91
N LEU A 253 17.01 4.29 3.99
CA LEU A 253 18.05 3.55 4.69
C LEU A 253 17.53 2.19 5.18
N CYS A 254 16.40 2.16 5.88
CA CYS A 254 15.82 0.92 6.39
C CYS A 254 15.29 -0.02 5.28
N LYS A 255 14.76 0.53 4.18
CA LYS A 255 14.25 -0.26 3.06
C LYS A 255 15.40 -0.88 2.24
N CYS A 256 16.52 -0.16 2.07
CA CYS A 256 17.66 -0.62 1.29
C CYS A 256 18.62 -1.52 2.08
N GLU A 257 18.92 -1.19 3.33
CA GLU A 257 19.90 -1.93 4.15
C GLU A 257 19.25 -2.96 5.08
N GLY A 258 17.93 -2.90 5.22
CA GLY A 258 17.20 -3.64 6.24
C GLY A 258 17.42 -3.08 7.64
N PHE A 259 16.56 -3.49 8.58
CA PHE A 259 16.61 -3.03 9.95
C PHE A 259 17.33 -4.04 10.85
N GLY A 260 18.51 -3.63 11.32
CA GLY A 260 19.28 -4.31 12.37
C GLY A 260 19.93 -3.28 13.30
N LEU A 261 20.73 -3.72 14.27
CA LEU A 261 21.34 -2.83 15.27
C LEU A 261 22.23 -1.74 14.66
N ARG A 262 22.96 -2.04 13.57
CA ARG A 262 23.77 -1.06 12.84
C ARG A 262 22.88 0.01 12.18
N THR A 263 21.88 -0.40 11.41
CA THR A 263 20.95 0.52 10.75
C THR A 263 20.22 1.39 11.77
N ASN A 264 19.77 0.80 12.88
CA ASN A 264 19.19 1.54 14.01
C ASN A 264 20.13 2.63 14.54
N ALA A 265 21.40 2.33 14.77
CA ALA A 265 22.38 3.31 15.23
C ALA A 265 22.58 4.46 14.21
N LEU A 266 22.62 4.14 12.91
CA LEU A 266 22.70 5.14 11.84
C LEU A 266 21.46 6.04 11.80
N CYS A 267 20.27 5.45 11.94
CA CYS A 267 19.00 6.19 12.04
C CYS A 267 19.01 7.16 13.22
N GLN A 268 19.36 6.67 14.42
CA GLN A 268 19.40 7.50 15.62
C GLN A 268 20.43 8.63 15.50
N TYR A 269 21.62 8.35 14.98
CA TYR A 269 22.63 9.37 14.72
C TYR A 269 22.12 10.45 13.76
N TYR A 270 21.49 10.04 12.66
CA TYR A 270 20.90 10.97 11.69
C TYR A 270 19.83 11.85 12.33
N ILE A 271 18.94 11.28 13.14
CA ILE A 271 17.88 12.03 13.84
C ILE A 271 18.48 13.06 14.80
N ILE A 272 19.45 12.66 15.63
CA ILE A 272 20.10 13.56 16.60
C ILE A 272 20.74 14.75 15.87
N ARG A 273 21.47 14.47 14.78
CA ARG A 273 22.18 15.49 14.03
C ARG A 273 21.26 16.41 13.22
N ASN A 274 20.28 15.85 12.51
CA ASN A 274 19.54 16.57 11.46
C ASN A 274 18.10 16.92 11.85
N LEU A 275 17.52 16.34 12.91
CA LEU A 275 16.20 16.72 13.42
C LEU A 275 16.27 17.41 14.78
N ILE A 276 17.20 17.02 15.66
CA ILE A 276 17.26 17.57 17.03
C ILE A 276 18.31 18.69 17.13
N GLY A 277 19.45 18.55 16.47
CA GLY A 277 20.52 19.55 16.47
C GLY A 277 20.04 20.92 15.97
N ASN A 278 20.19 21.96 16.81
CA ASN A 278 19.80 23.34 16.53
C ASN A 278 18.34 23.46 16.03
N ALA A 279 17.43 22.72 16.64
CA ALA A 279 16.04 22.59 16.21
C ALA A 279 15.07 23.49 16.95
N SER A 280 14.00 23.87 16.26
CA SER A 280 12.79 24.37 16.92
C SER A 280 12.20 23.28 17.82
N ASN A 281 11.37 23.68 18.78
CA ASN A 281 10.72 22.74 19.70
C ASN A 281 9.88 21.69 18.94
N ARG A 282 9.23 22.05 17.83
CA ARG A 282 8.43 21.12 17.01
C ARG A 282 9.32 20.08 16.35
N ARG A 283 10.38 20.51 15.65
CA ARG A 283 11.32 19.62 14.96
C ARG A 283 12.03 18.69 15.93
N ALA A 284 12.45 19.19 17.10
CA ALA A 284 13.02 18.38 18.17
C ALA A 284 12.02 17.32 18.69
N CYS A 285 10.75 17.70 18.93
CA CYS A 285 9.70 16.77 19.35
C CYS A 285 9.47 15.64 18.33
N VAL A 286 9.49 15.94 17.03
CA VAL A 286 9.43 14.91 15.98
C VAL A 286 10.61 13.95 16.11
N GLY A 287 11.83 14.50 16.21
CA GLY A 287 13.05 13.70 16.36
C GLY A 287 12.99 12.77 17.57
N LEU A 288 12.55 13.25 18.73
CA LEU A 288 12.40 12.43 19.94
C LEU A 288 11.42 11.27 19.74
N ARG A 289 10.26 11.51 19.12
CA ARG A 289 9.29 10.44 18.81
C ARG A 289 9.86 9.40 17.85
N MET A 290 10.63 9.83 16.85
CA MET A 290 11.31 8.91 15.94
C MET A 290 12.40 8.08 16.65
N LEU A 291 13.16 8.69 17.58
CA LEU A 291 14.11 7.94 18.40
C LEU A 291 13.42 6.87 19.24
N ASP A 292 12.27 7.19 19.85
CA ASP A 292 11.51 6.23 20.64
C ASP A 292 10.99 5.07 19.80
N TYR A 293 10.50 5.35 18.58
CA TYR A 293 10.16 4.31 17.61
C TYR A 293 11.35 3.38 17.34
N PHE A 294 12.51 3.92 16.97
CA PHE A 294 13.69 3.12 16.62
C PHE A 294 14.23 2.31 17.80
N LYS A 295 14.19 2.86 19.03
CA LYS A 295 14.50 2.11 20.26
C LYS A 295 13.54 0.94 20.47
N ALA A 296 12.23 1.17 20.31
CA ALA A 296 11.22 0.13 20.45
C ALA A 296 11.39 -0.97 19.39
N GLN A 297 11.62 -0.61 18.12
CA GLN A 297 11.87 -1.58 17.06
C GLN A 297 13.14 -2.39 17.30
N ALA A 298 14.21 -1.76 17.80
CA ALA A 298 15.45 -2.48 18.12
C ALA A 298 15.28 -3.49 19.26
N ALA A 299 14.38 -3.25 20.20
CA ALA A 299 14.08 -4.18 21.30
C ALA A 299 13.36 -5.46 20.84
N VAL A 300 12.75 -5.44 19.65
CA VAL A 300 12.10 -6.61 19.03
C VAL A 300 13.12 -7.53 18.34
N LEU A 301 14.36 -7.09 18.17
CA LEU A 301 15.44 -7.91 17.61
C LEU A 301 15.96 -8.89 18.67
N ASN A 302 15.96 -10.18 18.33
CA ASN A 302 16.38 -11.27 19.22
C ASN A 302 17.85 -11.70 19.00
N GLY A 303 18.61 -10.95 18.20
CA GLY A 303 20.02 -11.26 17.95
C GLY A 303 20.78 -10.13 17.25
N SER A 304 22.07 -9.99 17.56
CA SER A 304 22.92 -8.90 17.07
C SER A 304 23.18 -8.91 15.57
N LYS A 305 22.96 -10.05 14.90
CA LYS A 305 23.13 -10.23 13.45
C LYS A 305 21.81 -10.20 12.67
N GLN A 306 20.67 -10.03 13.34
CA GLN A 306 19.38 -10.02 12.65
C GLN A 306 19.21 -8.74 11.83
N ILE A 307 18.78 -8.91 10.58
CA ILE A 307 18.42 -7.82 9.67
C ILE A 307 17.04 -8.16 9.11
N ARG A 308 16.04 -7.37 9.51
CA ARG A 308 14.62 -7.62 9.22
C ARG A 308 14.05 -6.55 8.28
N ASN A 309 12.99 -6.90 7.59
CA ASN A 309 12.10 -5.94 6.94
C ASN A 309 11.24 -5.23 8.00
N ILE A 310 11.03 -3.91 7.88
CA ILE A 310 10.15 -3.12 8.76
C ILE A 310 9.22 -2.17 7.98
N SER A 311 9.10 -2.40 6.67
CA SER A 311 8.19 -1.64 5.81
C SER A 311 7.11 -2.56 5.26
N SER A 312 5.87 -2.09 5.30
CA SER A 312 4.71 -2.73 4.69
C SER A 312 4.33 -2.12 3.34
N ASP A 313 5.10 -1.18 2.78
CA ASP A 313 4.77 -0.46 1.52
C ASP A 313 4.33 -1.39 0.37
N ILE A 314 4.89 -2.60 0.31
CA ILE A 314 4.56 -3.59 -0.73
C ILE A 314 3.08 -4.01 -0.70
N ILE A 315 2.44 -4.05 0.49
CA ILE A 315 1.02 -4.40 0.61
C ILE A 315 0.12 -3.28 0.08
N GLU A 316 0.50 -2.01 0.24
CA GLU A 316 -0.25 -0.89 -0.34
C GLU A 316 -0.09 -0.85 -1.87
N SER A 317 1.07 -1.29 -2.39
CA SER A 317 1.25 -1.51 -3.83
C SER A 317 0.29 -2.59 -4.35
N ASP A 318 0.19 -3.73 -3.67
CA ASP A 318 -0.76 -4.81 -3.99
C ASP A 318 -2.21 -4.32 -3.93
N PHE A 319 -2.58 -3.55 -2.91
CA PHE A 319 -3.88 -2.92 -2.85
C PHE A 319 -4.10 -1.91 -3.98
N GLY A 320 -3.08 -1.16 -4.39
CA GLY A 320 -3.11 -0.26 -5.55
C GLY A 320 -3.46 -1.00 -6.84
N ILE A 321 -2.83 -2.16 -7.07
CA ILE A 321 -3.13 -3.04 -8.21
C ILE A 321 -4.59 -3.47 -8.18
N LEU A 322 -5.08 -3.94 -7.02
CA LEU A 322 -6.46 -4.37 -6.90
C LEU A 322 -7.45 -3.19 -7.09
N LYS A 323 -7.20 -2.03 -6.49
CA LYS A 323 -8.02 -0.80 -6.66
C LYS A 323 -8.15 -0.41 -8.14
N SER A 324 -7.09 -0.59 -8.93
CA SER A 324 -7.11 -0.29 -10.37
C SER A 324 -7.97 -1.27 -11.21
N LYS A 325 -8.37 -2.39 -10.62
CA LYS A 325 -9.07 -3.50 -11.31
C LYS A 325 -10.46 -3.79 -10.78
N VAL A 326 -10.75 -3.37 -9.54
CA VAL A 326 -12.09 -3.44 -8.95
C VAL A 326 -13.05 -2.56 -9.74
N SER A 327 -14.31 -3.03 -9.88
CA SER A 327 -15.36 -2.28 -10.54
C SER A 327 -15.67 -0.97 -9.79
N PRO A 328 -15.86 0.16 -10.47
CA PRO A 328 -16.30 1.40 -9.83
C PRO A 328 -17.72 1.26 -9.24
N ASN A 329 -18.51 0.30 -9.72
CA ASN A 329 -19.82 0.02 -9.14
C ASN A 329 -19.69 -0.77 -7.84
N LYS A 330 -19.83 -0.07 -6.72
CA LYS A 330 -19.71 -0.62 -5.37
C LYS A 330 -20.68 -1.77 -5.08
N LEU A 331 -21.83 -1.87 -5.77
CA LEU A 331 -22.78 -2.96 -5.56
C LEU A 331 -22.21 -4.35 -5.86
N TYR A 332 -21.15 -4.45 -6.66
CA TYR A 332 -20.51 -5.73 -6.91
C TYR A 332 -19.79 -6.30 -5.69
N GLY A 333 -19.41 -5.47 -4.71
CA GLY A 333 -18.63 -5.91 -3.55
C GLY A 333 -17.25 -6.43 -3.96
N PHE A 334 -16.66 -7.24 -3.09
CA PHE A 334 -15.53 -8.09 -3.49
C PHE A 334 -16.03 -9.24 -4.36
N THR A 335 -15.28 -9.51 -5.43
CA THR A 335 -15.60 -10.59 -6.38
C THR A 335 -14.43 -11.55 -6.46
N PRO A 336 -14.59 -12.75 -7.06
CA PRO A 336 -13.47 -13.68 -7.22
C PRO A 336 -12.29 -13.12 -8.02
N MET A 337 -12.43 -11.94 -8.65
CA MET A 337 -11.29 -11.24 -9.24
C MET A 337 -10.21 -10.85 -8.22
N ILE A 338 -10.47 -10.86 -6.90
CA ILE A 338 -9.41 -10.66 -5.89
C ILE A 338 -8.31 -11.73 -5.96
N LEU A 339 -8.60 -12.92 -6.54
CA LEU A 339 -7.60 -13.95 -6.86
C LEU A 339 -6.52 -13.46 -7.83
N MET A 340 -6.65 -12.26 -8.40
CA MET A 340 -5.56 -11.64 -9.12
C MET A 340 -4.39 -11.23 -8.23
N LEU A 341 -4.62 -10.97 -6.93
CA LEU A 341 -3.56 -10.62 -5.97
C LEU A 341 -2.48 -11.72 -5.91
N PRO A 342 -2.79 -13.00 -5.59
CA PRO A 342 -1.79 -14.06 -5.58
C PRO A 342 -1.15 -14.29 -6.95
N LEU A 343 -1.89 -14.09 -8.04
CA LEU A 343 -1.37 -14.29 -9.39
C LEU A 343 -0.35 -13.23 -9.80
N TYR A 344 -0.53 -11.98 -9.38
CA TYR A 344 0.21 -10.84 -9.90
C TYR A 344 1.74 -10.99 -9.74
N PRO A 345 2.28 -11.30 -8.55
CA PRO A 345 3.70 -11.64 -8.36
C PRO A 345 4.24 -12.62 -9.39
N LYS A 346 3.48 -13.66 -9.74
CA LYS A 346 3.95 -14.75 -10.60
C LYS A 346 3.99 -14.40 -12.09
N ILE A 347 3.41 -13.26 -12.48
CA ILE A 347 3.29 -12.86 -13.89
C ILE A 347 3.68 -11.40 -14.17
N ALA A 348 4.10 -10.66 -13.14
CA ALA A 348 4.57 -9.28 -13.28
C ALA A 348 5.85 -9.24 -14.11
N VAL A 349 6.77 -10.17 -13.85
CA VAL A 349 8.00 -10.39 -14.58
C VAL A 349 7.85 -11.55 -15.57
N TYR A 350 8.34 -11.36 -16.80
CA TYR A 350 8.16 -12.35 -17.87
C TYR A 350 8.95 -13.64 -17.63
N SER A 351 10.14 -13.58 -17.03
CA SER A 351 10.92 -14.77 -16.66
C SER A 351 10.12 -15.68 -15.73
N ASP A 352 9.42 -15.08 -14.78
CA ASP A 352 8.68 -15.78 -13.74
C ASP A 352 7.37 -16.31 -14.29
N ALA A 353 6.73 -15.54 -15.19
CA ALA A 353 5.59 -16.00 -15.97
C ALA A 353 5.94 -17.23 -16.83
N LYS A 354 7.14 -17.26 -17.43
CA LYS A 354 7.56 -18.32 -18.36
C LYS A 354 7.67 -19.69 -17.68
N ILE A 355 8.05 -19.72 -16.41
CA ILE A 355 8.16 -20.96 -15.64
C ILE A 355 6.81 -21.43 -15.08
N GLN A 356 5.76 -20.59 -15.15
CA GLN A 356 4.41 -21.02 -14.77
C GLN A 356 3.86 -22.00 -15.81
N ASN A 357 3.46 -23.19 -15.35
CA ASN A 357 2.75 -24.15 -16.19
C ASN A 357 1.28 -23.77 -16.35
N PHE A 358 1.01 -22.66 -17.07
CA PHE A 358 -0.34 -22.11 -17.23
C PHE A 358 -1.33 -23.13 -17.77
N LYS A 359 -0.91 -24.00 -18.69
CA LYS A 359 -1.76 -25.04 -19.27
C LYS A 359 -2.25 -26.02 -18.20
N VAL A 360 -1.35 -26.54 -17.38
CA VAL A 360 -1.70 -27.49 -16.31
C VAL A 360 -2.56 -26.82 -15.25
N ARG A 361 -2.17 -25.63 -14.77
CA ARG A 361 -2.94 -24.88 -13.77
C ARG A 361 -4.36 -24.56 -14.25
N LEU A 362 -4.51 -24.12 -15.51
CA LEU A 362 -5.81 -23.89 -16.12
C LEU A 362 -6.59 -25.18 -16.36
N ALA A 363 -5.94 -26.32 -16.59
CA ALA A 363 -6.65 -27.59 -16.77
C ALA A 363 -7.18 -28.13 -15.43
N ASN A 364 -6.41 -27.96 -14.35
CA ASN A 364 -6.72 -28.53 -13.04
C ASN A 364 -7.85 -27.78 -12.34
N VAL A 365 -7.78 -26.45 -12.27
CA VAL A 365 -8.82 -25.65 -11.61
C VAL A 365 -10.08 -25.58 -12.47
N LYS A 366 -11.24 -25.95 -11.93
CA LYS A 366 -12.55 -25.84 -12.59
C LYS A 366 -13.27 -24.56 -12.16
N LEU A 367 -14.27 -24.14 -12.94
CA LEU A 367 -15.09 -22.98 -12.56
C LEU A 367 -15.85 -23.21 -11.26
N LYS A 368 -16.26 -24.47 -11.00
CA LYS A 368 -16.92 -24.86 -9.76
C LYS A 368 -16.04 -24.65 -8.53
N ASP A 369 -14.72 -24.81 -8.67
CA ASP A 369 -13.78 -24.61 -7.55
C ASP A 369 -13.70 -23.13 -7.18
N ILE A 370 -13.74 -22.24 -8.18
CA ILE A 370 -13.85 -20.79 -7.96
C ILE A 370 -15.18 -20.44 -7.27
N ASP A 371 -16.29 -21.05 -7.68
CA ASP A 371 -17.60 -20.79 -7.07
C ASP A 371 -17.65 -21.27 -5.61
N LEU A 372 -17.04 -22.42 -5.31
CA LEU A 372 -16.92 -22.95 -3.94
C LEU A 372 -16.07 -22.02 -3.08
N TRP A 373 -14.87 -21.68 -3.56
CA TRP A 373 -13.98 -20.74 -2.89
C TRP A 373 -14.67 -19.39 -2.64
N ALA A 374 -15.41 -18.87 -3.62
CA ALA A 374 -16.13 -17.61 -3.49
C ALA A 374 -17.25 -17.68 -2.43
N LYS A 375 -17.95 -18.81 -2.35
CA LYS A 375 -19.01 -19.02 -1.35
C LYS A 375 -18.46 -19.06 0.07
N GLU A 376 -17.25 -19.56 0.25
CA GLU A 376 -16.58 -19.68 1.55
C GLU A 376 -15.90 -18.37 1.98
N ASN A 377 -15.38 -17.59 1.03
CA ASN A 377 -14.48 -16.46 1.34
C ASN A 377 -15.07 -15.08 1.03
N LEU A 378 -16.18 -14.97 0.29
CA LEU A 378 -16.76 -13.69 -0.13
C LEU A 378 -18.22 -13.53 0.32
N SER A 379 -18.61 -12.28 0.54
CA SER A 379 -20.01 -11.94 0.77
C SER A 379 -20.88 -12.06 -0.49
N PRO A 380 -22.20 -12.23 -0.33
CA PRO A 380 -23.14 -12.24 -1.44
C PRO A 380 -23.07 -10.98 -2.31
N ASN A 381 -23.06 -11.17 -3.63
CA ASN A 381 -23.11 -10.06 -4.58
C ASN A 381 -24.42 -9.27 -4.45
N ARG A 382 -24.31 -7.98 -4.09
CA ARG A 382 -25.47 -7.13 -3.81
C ARG A 382 -26.25 -6.75 -5.07
N VAL A 383 -25.64 -6.78 -6.27
CA VAL A 383 -26.37 -6.66 -7.54
C VAL A 383 -27.33 -7.83 -7.71
N ALA A 384 -26.85 -9.06 -7.49
CA ALA A 384 -27.68 -10.25 -7.60
C ALA A 384 -28.81 -10.25 -6.56
N LEU A 385 -28.52 -9.82 -5.32
CA LEU A 385 -29.53 -9.65 -4.29
C LEU A 385 -30.58 -8.61 -4.69
N ARG A 386 -30.15 -7.43 -5.16
CA ARG A 386 -31.03 -6.35 -5.63
C ARG A 386 -31.94 -6.84 -6.76
N SER A 387 -31.39 -7.45 -7.80
CA SER A 387 -32.18 -7.96 -8.93
C SER A 387 -33.20 -9.01 -8.49
N LYS A 388 -32.80 -9.96 -7.63
CA LYS A 388 -33.74 -10.96 -7.09
C LYS A 388 -34.86 -10.33 -6.27
N THR A 389 -34.57 -9.30 -5.48
CA THR A 389 -35.58 -8.61 -4.67
C THR A 389 -36.54 -7.81 -5.55
N LEU A 390 -36.02 -7.04 -6.52
CA LEU A 390 -36.86 -6.21 -7.39
C LEU A 390 -37.71 -7.05 -8.35
N ASN A 391 -37.17 -8.15 -8.88
CA ASN A 391 -37.90 -9.06 -9.77
C ASN A 391 -38.99 -9.88 -9.05
N LYS A 392 -39.04 -9.87 -7.71
CA LYS A 392 -40.15 -10.46 -6.93
C LYS A 392 -41.33 -9.49 -6.76
N ALA A 393 -41.11 -8.20 -6.99
CA ALA A 393 -42.14 -7.16 -6.92
C ALA A 393 -42.76 -6.87 -8.30
N SER A 394 -42.25 -7.52 -9.36
CA SER A 394 -42.83 -7.60 -10.71
C SER A 394 -43.48 -8.96 -10.88
#